data_AF-A0A3C1XBV9-F1
#
_entry.id   AF-A0A3C1XBV9-F1
#
_cell.length_a   1.000
_cell.length_b   1.000
_cell.length_c   1.000
_cell.angle_alpha   90.00
_cell.angle_beta   90.00
_cell.angle_gamma   90.00
#
_symmetry.space_group_name_H-M   'P 1'
#
loop_
_entity.id
_entity.type
_entity.pdbx_description
1 polymer ?
#
loop_
_entity_poly.entity_id
_entity_poly.type
_entity_poly.pdbx_seq_one_letter_code
_entity_poly.pdbx_strand_id
1 'polypeptide(L)' 'MPTINQLVRKGRHSKVEKSNSPALNIGYNSRKKLQTKVASPQKRGVATRVG' A
#
# COMPACT_ATOMS: atom_id res chain seq x y z
N MET A 1 11.01 9.02 -28.65
CA MET A 1 11.60 7.70 -28.38
C MET A 1 12.98 7.91 -27.79
N PRO A 2 13.27 7.42 -26.57
CA PRO A 2 14.57 7.67 -25.95
C PRO A 2 15.67 6.77 -26.54
N THR A 3 16.89 7.29 -26.62
CA THR A 3 18.08 6.52 -27.02
C THR A 3 18.57 5.63 -25.88
N ILE A 4 19.39 4.63 -26.19
CA ILE A 4 19.98 3.74 -25.18
C ILE A 4 20.74 4.55 -24.11
N ASN A 5 21.55 5.53 -24.53
CA ASN A 5 22.28 6.39 -23.58
C ASN A 5 21.36 7.24 -22.68
N GLN A 6 20.15 7.61 -23.16
CA GLN A 6 19.15 8.29 -22.33
C GLN A 6 18.53 7.35 -21.31
N LEU A 7 18.26 6.10 -21.68
CA LEU A 7 17.74 5.08 -20.75
C LEU A 7 18.79 4.65 -19.71
N VAL A 8 20.07 4.61 -20.09
CA VAL A 8 21.19 4.35 -19.17
C VAL A 8 21.32 5.45 -18.12
N ARG A 9 21.17 6.73 -18.52
CA ARG A 9 21.21 7.88 -17.60
C ARG A 9 19.91 8.09 -16.82
N LYS A 10 18.76 7.77 -17.42
CA LYS A 10 17.41 7.94 -16.86
C LYS A 10 16.58 6.69 -17.20
N GLY A 11 16.56 5.75 -16.26
CA GLY A 11 15.81 4.51 -16.40
C GLY A 11 14.30 4.75 -16.58
N ARG A 12 13.59 3.75 -17.08
CA ARG A 12 12.12 3.78 -17.08
C ARG A 12 11.61 3.49 -15.68
N HIS A 13 10.59 4.23 -15.24
CA HIS A 13 9.89 3.98 -13.99
C HIS A 13 8.41 3.76 -14.27
N SER A 14 7.84 2.70 -13.68
CA SER A 14 6.40 2.50 -13.65
C SER A 14 5.75 3.51 -12.70
N LYS A 15 4.56 3.98 -13.03
CA LYS A 15 3.77 4.82 -12.12
C LYS A 15 3.33 3.98 -10.91
N VAL A 16 3.35 4.59 -9.72
CA VAL A 16 2.84 3.96 -8.50
C VAL A 16 1.35 4.24 -8.38
N GLU A 17 0.55 3.20 -8.21
CA GLU A 17 -0.89 3.30 -8.01
C GLU A 17 -1.26 3.03 -6.55
N LYS A 18 -2.37 3.62 -6.10
CA LYS A 18 -2.94 3.37 -4.77
C LYS A 18 -4.07 2.35 -4.90
N SER A 19 -4.17 1.45 -3.93
CA SER A 19 -5.29 0.51 -3.85
C SER A 19 -6.57 1.23 -3.44
N ASN A 20 -7.73 0.79 -3.97
CA ASN A 20 -9.06 1.26 -3.59
C ASN A 20 -9.41 0.97 -2.13
N SER A 21 -8.75 -0.01 -1.49
CA SER A 21 -9.05 -0.44 -0.12
C SER A 21 -7.78 -0.53 0.74
N PRO A 22 -7.13 0.60 1.06
CA PRO A 22 -5.83 0.60 1.75
C PRO A 22 -5.90 0.05 3.18
N ALA A 23 -7.04 0.22 3.87
CA ALA A 23 -7.23 -0.26 5.24
C ALA A 23 -7.10 -1.79 5.35
N LEU A 24 -7.49 -2.54 4.31
CA LEU A 24 -7.36 -4.00 4.27
C LEU A 24 -5.91 -4.47 4.17
N ASN A 25 -4.99 -3.59 3.75
CA ASN A 25 -3.57 -3.91 3.58
C ASN A 25 -2.70 -3.57 4.81
N ILE A 26 -3.27 -3.00 5.88
CA ILE A 26 -2.52 -2.54 7.06
C ILE A 26 -2.93 -3.29 8.33
N GLY A 27 -2.05 -4.12 8.90
CA GLY A 27 -2.19 -4.69 10.22
C GLY A 27 -1.61 -3.78 11.32
N TYR A 28 -1.90 -4.11 12.58
CA TYR A 28 -1.29 -3.45 13.74
C TYR A 28 -0.76 -4.49 14.71
N ASN A 29 0.52 -4.37 15.05
CA ASN A 29 1.16 -5.18 16.08
C ASN A 29 1.07 -4.45 17.42
N SER A 30 0.16 -4.89 18.30
CA SER A 30 -0.08 -4.27 19.60
C SER A 30 1.11 -4.33 20.55
N ARG A 31 1.93 -5.40 20.49
CA ARG A 31 3.10 -5.57 21.36
C ARG A 31 4.21 -4.58 21.03
N LYS A 32 4.41 -4.31 19.74
CA LYS A 32 5.45 -3.39 19.26
C LYS A 32 4.93 -1.97 19.00
N LYS A 33 3.62 -1.77 19.02
CA LYS A 33 2.92 -0.53 18.64
C LYS A 33 3.28 -0.06 17.22
N LEU A 34 3.42 -1.00 16.29
CA LEU A 34 3.82 -0.73 14.91
C LEU A 34 2.76 -1.19 13.92
N GLN A 35 2.61 -0.45 12.83
CA GLN A 35 1.82 -0.88 11.68
C GLN A 35 2.59 -1.93 10.87
N THR A 36 1.88 -2.94 10.40
CA THR A 36 2.42 -3.99 9.53
C THR A 36 1.72 -3.96 8.18
N LYS A 37 2.41 -4.31 7.11
CA LYS A 37 1.78 -4.49 5.79
C LYS A 37 1.32 -5.94 5.66
N VAL A 38 0.01 -6.13 5.67
CA VAL A 38 -0.63 -7.44 5.56
C VAL A 38 -1.86 -7.28 4.68
N ALA A 39 -1.86 -7.94 3.52
CA ALA A 39 -3.03 -8.01 2.66
C ALA A 39 -4.04 -9.00 3.27
N SER A 40 -5.22 -8.51 3.63
CA SER A 40 -6.30 -9.34 4.17
C SER A 40 -7.55 -9.19 3.32
N PRO A 41 -8.28 -10.29 3.01
CA PRO A 41 -9.53 -10.21 2.26
C PRO A 41 -10.64 -9.50 3.05
N GLN A 42 -10.60 -9.56 4.38
CA GLN A 42 -11.53 -8.88 5.29
C GLN A 42 -10.87 -8.59 6.64
N LYS A 43 -11.40 -7.63 7.40
CA LYS A 43 -10.98 -7.32 8.77
C LYS A 43 -12.17 -7.20 9.70
N ARG A 44 -12.03 -7.74 10.91
CA ARG A 44 -13.04 -7.61 11.97
C ARG A 44 -12.97 -6.20 12.55
N GLY A 45 -14.13 -5.63 12.86
CA GLY A 45 -14.29 -4.33 13.49
C GLY A 45 -15.59 -4.28 14.28
N VAL A 46 -15.69 -3.33 15.22
CA VAL A 46 -16.89 -3.08 16.02
C VAL A 46 -17.46 -1.73 15.62
N ALA A 47 -18.78 -1.64 15.43
CA ALA A 47 -19.46 -0.38 15.14
C ALA A 47 -19.46 0.52 16.38
N THR A 48 -18.98 1.76 16.25
CA THR A 48 -18.92 2.72 17.37
C THR A 48 -20.11 3.67 17.42
N ARG A 49 -20.82 3.83 16.30
CA ARG A 49 -22.07 4.58 16.19
C ARG A 49 -22.98 3.85 15.21
N VAL A 50 -24.26 3.79 15.54
CA VAL A 50 -25.32 3.39 14.62
C VAL A 50 -26.19 4.62 14.39
N GLY A 51 -26.40 4.97 13.13
CA GLY A 51 -27.20 6.11 12.69
C GLY A 51 -28.55 5.67 12.16
#